data_AF-A0A527XTH9-F1
#
_entry.id   AF-A0A527XTH9-F1
#
_cell.length_a   1.000
_cell.length_b   1.000
_cell.length_c   1.000
_cell.angle_alpha   90.00
_cell.angle_beta   90.00
_cell.angle_gamma   90.00
#
_symmetry.space_group_name_H-M   'P 1'
#
loop_
_entity.id
_entity.type
_entity.pdbx_description
1 polymer ?
#
loop_
_entity_poly.entity_id
_entity_poly.type
_entity_poly.pdbx_seq_one_letter_code
_entity_poly.pdbx_strand_id
1 'polypeptide(L)' 'MTGKTAFEIQYGFARKDVRLETWRLSPFNRWSFQNVGELVPSVHVSA' A
#
# COMPACT_ATOMS: atom_id res chain seq x y z
N MET A 1 -2.36 24.50 5.94
CA MET A 1 -3.00 23.75 4.84
C MET A 1 -2.24 22.44 4.67
N THR A 2 -2.78 21.30 5.10
CA THR A 2 -2.17 20.01 4.77
C THR A 2 -2.67 19.60 3.39
N GLY A 3 -1.87 19.91 2.36
CA GLY A 3 -2.11 19.44 1.00
C GLY A 3 -1.97 17.92 0.90
N LYS A 4 -2.42 17.35 -0.23
CA LYS A 4 -2.25 15.93 -0.52
C LYS A 4 -0.77 15.55 -0.51
N THR A 5 -0.46 14.41 0.11
CA THR A 5 0.87 13.81 0.09
C THR A 5 1.23 13.35 -1.32
N ALA A 6 2.53 13.20 -1.61
CA ALA A 6 3.00 12.63 -2.88
C ALA A 6 2.39 11.24 -3.15
N PHE A 7 2.23 10.44 -2.10
CA PHE A 7 1.56 9.13 -2.18
C PHE A 7 0.10 9.26 -2.64
N GLU A 8 -0.67 10.16 -2.03
CA GLU A 8 -2.06 10.39 -2.39
C GLU A 8 -2.22 10.93 -3.82
N ILE A 9 -1.27 11.75 -4.28
CA ILE A 9 -1.24 12.23 -5.67
C ILE A 9 -1.02 11.07 -6.64
N GLN A 10 -0.08 10.17 -6.33
CA GLN A 10 0.28 9.06 -7.21
C GLN A 10 -0.78 7.94 -7.24
N TYR A 11 -1.32 7.57 -6.08
CA TYR A 11 -2.18 6.38 -5.95
C TYR A 11 -3.67 6.71 -5.82
N GLY A 12 -4.03 7.95 -5.51
CA GLY A 12 -5.42 8.39 -5.40
C GLY A 12 -6.12 8.00 -4.09
N PHE A 13 -5.38 7.50 -3.08
CA PHE A 13 -5.87 7.19 -1.74
C PHE A 13 -4.80 7.46 -0.68
N ALA A 14 -5.19 7.55 0.59
CA ALA A 14 -4.25 7.83 1.68
C ALA A 14 -3.46 6.57 2.08
N ARG A 15 -2.15 6.70 2.32
CA ARG A 15 -1.29 5.58 2.72
C ARG A 15 -1.78 4.86 3.98
N LYS A 16 -2.39 5.60 4.91
CA LYS A 16 -2.96 5.08 6.17
C LYS A 16 -4.19 4.19 5.99
N ASP A 17 -4.83 4.23 4.81
CA ASP A 17 -5.99 3.40 4.51
C ASP A 17 -5.61 2.01 3.99
N VAL A 18 -4.33 1.79 3.68
CA VAL A 18 -3.77 0.46 3.43
C VAL A 18 -3.52 -0.24 4.77
N ARG A 19 -4.42 -1.14 5.13
CA ARG A 19 -4.41 -1.90 6.39
C ARG A 19 -4.49 -3.40 6.11
N LEU A 20 -4.27 -4.22 7.12
CA LEU A 20 -4.27 -5.68 6.97
C LEU A 20 -5.61 -6.23 6.47
N GLU A 21 -6.72 -5.55 6.78
CA GLU A 21 -8.05 -5.90 6.29
C GLU A 21 -8.38 -5.35 4.89
N THR A 22 -7.72 -4.27 4.45
CA THR A 22 -8.07 -3.57 3.19
C THR A 22 -7.10 -3.78 2.04
N TRP A 23 -5.87 -4.23 2.29
CA TRP A 23 -4.79 -4.20 1.29
C TRP A 23 -5.07 -4.95 -0.02
N ARG A 24 -5.99 -5.92 -0.01
CA ARG A 24 -6.40 -6.67 -1.22
C ARG A 24 -7.51 -5.99 -2.02
N LEU A 25 -8.19 -4.99 -1.45
CA LEU A 25 -9.31 -4.30 -2.08
C LEU A 25 -8.82 -3.20 -3.03
N SER A 26 -9.61 -2.89 -4.06
CA SER A 26 -9.40 -1.70 -4.89
C SER A 26 -9.76 -0.44 -4.07
N PRO A 27 -8.98 0.65 -4.15
CA PRO A 27 -7.78 0.85 -4.99
C PRO A 27 -6.46 0.43 -4.32
N PHE A 28 -6.48 -0.01 -3.06
CA PHE A 28 -5.29 -0.28 -2.23
C PHE A 28 -4.37 -1.36 -2.79
N ASN A 29 -4.93 -2.34 -3.49
CA ASN A 29 -4.18 -3.44 -4.10
C ASN A 29 -3.13 -2.99 -5.12
N ARG A 30 -3.32 -1.83 -5.78
CA ARG A 30 -2.40 -1.28 -6.77
C ARG A 30 -1.00 -1.01 -6.21
N TRP A 31 -0.93 -0.51 -4.97
CA TRP A 31 0.33 -0.32 -4.26
C TRP A 31 0.72 -1.59 -3.48
N SER A 32 -0.24 -2.21 -2.81
CA SER A 32 0.03 -3.30 -1.86
C SER A 32 0.63 -4.53 -2.53
N PHE A 33 0.26 -4.86 -3.77
CA PHE A 33 0.83 -6.03 -4.47
C PHE A 33 2.31 -5.86 -4.84
N GLN A 34 2.80 -4.62 -4.93
CA GLN A 34 4.22 -4.34 -5.15
C GLN A 34 5.01 -4.23 -3.83
N ASN A 35 4.32 -4.08 -2.69
CA ASN A 35 4.93 -3.74 -1.39
C ASN A 35 4.39 -4.61 -0.25
N VAL A 36 3.94 -5.85 -0.54
CA VAL A 36 3.21 -6.70 0.42
C VAL A 36 4.02 -7.03 1.68
N GLY A 37 5.36 -7.03 1.57
CA GLY A 37 6.26 -7.23 2.70
C GLY A 37 6.15 -6.16 3.80
N GLU A 38 5.57 -4.99 3.51
CA GLU A 38 5.26 -3.97 4.52
C GLU A 38 3.98 -4.28 5.32
N LEU A 39 3.17 -5.26 4.90
CA LEU A 39 1.84 -5.52 5.45
C LEU A 39 1.70 -6.91 6.05
N VAL A 40 2.33 -7.90 5.41
CA VAL A 40 2.24 -9.31 5.77
C VAL A 40 3.65 -9.84 5.99
N PRO A 41 3.91 -10.58 7.09
CA PRO A 41 5.19 -11.24 7.29
C PRO A 41 5.59 -12.02 6.05
N SER A 42 6.74 -11.67 5.51
CA SER A 42 7.25 -12.20 4.24
C SER A 42 8.68 -12.68 4.44
N VAL A 43 9.08 -13.67 3.65
CA VAL A 43 10.44 -14.21 3.65
C VAL A 43 11.09 -14.00 2.29
N HIS A 44 12.40 -13.75 2.29
CA HIS A 44 13.18 -13.73 1.06
C HIS A 44 13.39 -15.15 0.52
N VAL A 45 13.22 -15.33 -0.79
CA VAL A 45 13.53 -16.57 -1.49
C VAL A 45 14.76 -16.32 -2.35
N SER A 46 15.84 -17.06 -2.11
CA SER A 46 17.06 -16.97 -2.90
C SER A 46 16.83 -17.48 -4.33
N ALA A 47 17.42 -16.81 -5.31
CA ALA A 47 17.40 -17.24 -6.71
C ALA A 47 18.30 -18.46 -6.98
#